data_AF-A0A2U2SKC9-F1
#
_entry.id   AF-A0A2U2SKC9-F1
#
_cell.length_a   1.000
_cell.length_b   1.000
_cell.length_c   1.000
_cell.angle_alpha   90.00
_cell.angle_beta   90.00
_cell.angle_gamma   90.00
#
_symmetry.space_group_name_H-M   'P 1'
#
loop_
_entity.id
_entity.type
_entity.pdbx_description
1 polymer ?
#
loop_
_entity_poly.entity_id
_entity_poly.type
_entity_poly.pdbx_seq_one_letter_code
_entity_poly.pdbx_strand_id
1 'polypeptide(L)'
;MSPARTRPLLAPLLAIVSLTFSIYGFFIAPPLTLTRDSGAQQWETRMKALKQALPPGVMVVGYVSDLDLLSNPTQEDFFTEQDEYPLTAYSLAPRMVQRGLEQEWVIGNFTNPAFRDYLDARLPAGYDLQEVGFGIYLIRVRRP
;
A
#
# COMPACT_ATOMS: atom_id res chain seq x y z
N MET A 1 -59.41 -24.81 -24.62
CA MET A 1 -58.84 -25.18 -23.31
C MET A 1 -57.60 -24.32 -23.11
N SER A 2 -57.66 -23.34 -22.19
CA SER A 2 -56.60 -22.37 -21.88
C SER A 2 -56.05 -22.64 -20.47
N PRO A 3 -54.79 -22.28 -20.16
CA PRO A 3 -53.88 -23.07 -19.33
C PRO A 3 -53.95 -22.81 -17.82
N ALA A 4 -53.49 -23.78 -17.03
CA ALA A 4 -53.37 -23.72 -15.58
C ALA A 4 -52.33 -22.67 -15.14
N ARG A 5 -52.83 -21.60 -14.51
CA ARG A 5 -52.06 -20.48 -13.96
C ARG A 5 -51.55 -20.83 -12.56
N THR A 6 -50.43 -21.54 -12.47
CA THR A 6 -49.67 -21.69 -11.22
C THR A 6 -48.23 -21.25 -11.54
N ARG A 7 -47.74 -20.10 -11.07
CA ARG A 7 -47.08 -19.95 -9.76
C ARG A 7 -46.66 -18.47 -9.55
N PRO A 8 -47.46 -17.62 -8.88
CA PRO A 8 -47.00 -16.26 -8.52
C PRO A 8 -46.18 -16.22 -7.21
N LEU A 9 -46.10 -17.33 -6.46
CA LEU A 9 -45.51 -17.37 -5.11
C LEU A 9 -44.05 -17.85 -5.05
N LEU A 10 -43.50 -18.40 -6.13
CA LEU A 10 -42.12 -18.90 -6.16
C LEU A 10 -41.08 -17.78 -6.18
N ALA A 11 -41.34 -16.71 -6.94
CA ALA A 11 -40.45 -15.56 -7.03
C ALA A 11 -40.25 -14.83 -5.69
N PRO A 12 -41.30 -14.48 -4.91
CA PRO A 12 -41.11 -13.83 -3.62
C PRO A 12 -40.45 -14.77 -2.60
N LEU A 13 -40.74 -16.07 -2.65
CA LEU A 13 -40.09 -17.05 -1.77
C LEU A 13 -38.58 -17.13 -2.05
N LEU A 14 -38.18 -17.20 -3.32
CA LEU A 14 -36.77 -17.20 -3.71
C LEU A 14 -36.05 -15.90 -3.31
N ALA A 15 -36.73 -14.75 -3.42
CA ALA A 15 -36.17 -13.47 -2.98
C ALA A 15 -35.93 -13.44 -1.47
N ILE A 16 -36.88 -13.95 -0.67
CA ILE A 16 -36.76 -14.03 0.79
C ILE A 16 -35.65 -15.00 1.20
N VAL A 17 -35.58 -16.17 0.55
CA VAL A 17 -34.51 -17.16 0.82
C VAL A 17 -33.14 -16.59 0.44
N SER A 18 -33.01 -15.95 -0.73
CA SER A 18 -31.75 -15.31 -1.14
C SER A 18 -31.32 -14.20 -0.18
N LEU A 19 -32.25 -13.36 0.26
CA LEU A 19 -31.97 -12.28 1.19
C LEU A 19 -31.54 -12.82 2.56
N THR A 20 -32.24 -13.83 3.08
CA THR A 20 -31.89 -14.45 4.37
C THR A 20 -30.55 -15.16 4.33
N PHE A 21 -30.24 -15.89 3.26
CA PHE A 21 -28.90 -16.47 3.06
C PHE A 21 -27.80 -15.41 2.90
N SER A 22 -28.09 -14.29 2.22
CA SER A 22 -27.13 -13.19 2.08
C SER A 22 -26.84 -12.51 3.41
N ILE A 23 -27.88 -12.23 4.21
CA ILE A 23 -27.76 -11.66 5.55
C ILE A 23 -27.03 -12.63 6.47
N TYR A 24 -27.42 -13.90 6.48
CA TYR A 24 -26.76 -14.92 7.30
C TYR A 24 -25.29 -15.09 6.91
N GLY A 25 -24.97 -15.15 5.62
CA GLY A 25 -23.61 -15.18 5.11
C GLY A 25 -22.79 -13.98 5.58
N PHE A 26 -23.37 -12.77 5.51
CA PHE A 26 -22.73 -11.54 5.96
C PHE A 26 -22.37 -11.55 7.46
N PHE A 27 -23.20 -12.14 8.33
CA PHE A 27 -22.96 -12.10 9.78
C PHE A 27 -22.21 -13.32 10.34
N ILE A 28 -22.32 -14.49 9.71
CA ILE A 28 -21.70 -15.74 10.19
C ILE A 28 -20.33 -15.96 9.51
N ALA A 29 -20.22 -15.58 8.24
CA ALA A 29 -19.00 -15.64 7.45
C ALA A 29 -18.80 -14.30 6.72
N PRO A 30 -18.61 -13.19 7.46
CA PRO A 30 -18.43 -11.88 6.87
C PRO A 30 -17.35 -11.95 5.80
N PRO A 31 -17.56 -11.31 4.63
CA PRO A 31 -16.56 -11.28 3.59
C PRO A 31 -15.23 -10.84 4.20
N LEU A 32 -14.15 -11.56 3.87
CA LEU A 32 -12.81 -11.36 4.47
C LEU A 32 -12.31 -9.91 4.41
N THR A 33 -12.90 -9.10 3.53
CA THR A 33 -12.69 -7.65 3.40
C THR A 33 -13.17 -6.84 4.62
N LEU A 34 -14.12 -7.34 5.41
CA LEU A 34 -14.63 -6.69 6.63
C LEU A 34 -13.93 -7.16 7.92
N THR A 35 -13.23 -8.29 7.89
CA THR A 35 -12.55 -8.89 9.05
C THR A 35 -11.03 -8.84 8.98
N ARG A 36 -10.43 -8.53 7.83
CA ARG A 36 -9.02 -8.19 7.75
C ARG A 36 -8.80 -6.81 8.37
N ASP A 37 -7.91 -6.73 9.36
CA ASP A 37 -7.20 -5.49 9.66
C ASP A 37 -6.82 -4.84 8.32
N SER A 38 -7.30 -3.63 8.08
CA SER A 38 -7.11 -2.98 6.78
C SER A 38 -5.60 -2.97 6.48
N GLY A 39 -5.20 -3.26 5.24
CA GLY A 39 -3.78 -3.21 4.85
C GLY A 39 -3.13 -1.87 5.25
N ALA A 40 -3.92 -0.79 5.29
CA ALA A 40 -3.54 0.51 5.82
C ALA A 40 -3.14 0.49 7.31
N GLN A 41 -3.89 -0.17 8.20
CA GLN A 41 -3.57 -0.23 9.63
C GLN A 41 -2.26 -1.00 9.91
N GLN A 42 -2.03 -2.07 9.15
CA GLN A 42 -0.75 -2.78 9.19
C GLN A 42 0.39 -1.90 8.65
N TRP A 43 0.14 -1.16 7.56
CA TRP A 43 1.11 -0.24 6.99
C TRP A 43 1.48 0.89 7.96
N GLU A 44 0.50 1.52 8.60
CA GLU A 44 0.72 2.54 9.62
C GLU A 44 1.60 2.04 10.77
N THR A 45 1.38 0.79 11.18
CA THR A 45 2.20 0.14 12.21
C THR A 45 3.66 0.00 11.76
N ARG A 46 3.90 -0.40 10.51
CA ARG A 46 5.26 -0.46 9.92
C ARG A 46 5.90 0.93 9.86
N MET A 47 5.13 1.96 9.51
CA MET A 47 5.60 3.33 9.40
C MET A 47 5.88 4.00 10.76
N LYS A 48 5.48 3.41 11.89
CA LYS A 48 5.68 4.00 13.22
C LYS A 48 7.17 4.23 13.53
N ALA A 49 8.02 3.24 13.26
CA ALA A 49 9.45 3.35 13.50
C ALA A 49 10.09 4.40 12.57
N LEU A 50 9.66 4.47 11.32
CA LEU A 50 10.09 5.48 10.35
C LEU A 50 9.75 6.90 10.83
N LYS A 51 8.53 7.13 11.33
CA LYS A 51 8.09 8.41 11.88
C LYS A 51 8.92 8.88 13.07
N GLN A 52 9.37 7.93 13.90
CA GLN A 52 10.20 8.20 15.08
C GLN A 52 11.66 8.48 14.71
N ALA A 53 12.16 7.84 13.65
CA ALA A 53 13.51 8.07 13.14
C ALA A 53 13.64 9.38 12.35
N LEU A 54 12.57 9.80 11.67
CA LEU A 54 12.54 11.07 10.93
C LEU A 54 12.66 12.29 11.86
N PRO A 55 13.57 13.24 11.59
CA PRO A 55 13.68 14.46 12.38
C PRO A 55 12.36 15.26 12.39
N PRO A 56 12.03 15.94 13.50
CA PRO A 56 10.74 16.62 13.66
C PRO A 56 10.56 17.84 12.73
N GLY A 57 11.65 18.44 12.23
CA GLY A 57 11.59 19.58 11.30
C GLY A 57 11.47 19.22 9.82
N VAL A 58 11.53 17.92 9.48
CA VAL A 58 11.48 17.47 8.09
C VAL A 58 10.02 17.35 7.65
N MET A 59 9.60 18.25 6.76
CA MET A 59 8.23 18.34 6.24
C MET A 59 8.05 17.72 4.86
N VAL A 60 9.14 17.55 4.10
CA VAL A 60 9.13 16.93 2.77
C VAL A 60 10.17 15.83 2.75
N VAL A 61 9.77 14.66 2.27
CA VAL A 61 10.64 13.49 2.13
C VAL A 61 10.52 12.92 0.72
N GLY A 62 11.63 12.39 0.23
CA GLY A 62 11.67 11.61 -1.01
C GLY A 62 11.12 10.20 -0.78
N TYR A 63 10.80 9.51 -1.86
CA TYR A 63 10.35 8.12 -1.86
C TYR A 63 10.88 7.43 -3.11
N VAL A 64 11.51 6.28 -2.89
CA VAL A 64 11.94 5.37 -3.94
C VAL A 64 11.60 3.94 -3.54
N SER A 65 11.34 3.11 -4.54
CA SER A 65 10.86 1.74 -4.39
C SER A 65 11.46 0.83 -5.45
N ASP A 66 11.21 -0.48 -5.38
CA ASP A 66 11.67 -1.45 -6.37
C ASP A 66 11.24 -1.08 -7.81
N LEU A 67 10.11 -0.41 -7.99
CA LEU A 67 9.68 0.14 -9.28
C LEU A 67 10.67 1.13 -9.89
N ASP A 68 11.40 1.90 -9.07
CA ASP A 68 12.39 2.88 -9.53
C ASP A 68 13.70 2.21 -10.02
N LEU A 69 13.91 0.93 -9.69
CA LEU A 69 15.03 0.13 -10.20
C LEU A 69 14.76 -0.34 -11.63
N LEU A 70 13.49 -0.41 -12.05
CA LEU A 70 13.10 -0.91 -13.36
C LEU A 70 13.31 0.17 -14.43
N SER A 71 14.04 -0.18 -15.50
CA SER A 71 14.26 0.74 -16.63
C SER A 71 13.03 0.89 -17.52
N ASN A 72 12.17 -0.15 -17.61
CA ASN A 72 10.96 -0.19 -18.41
C ASN A 72 9.85 -0.95 -17.65
N PRO A 73 9.23 -0.33 -16.63
CA PRO A 73 8.21 -0.98 -15.83
C PRO A 73 6.97 -1.32 -16.67
N THR A 74 6.46 -2.53 -16.48
CA THR A 74 5.21 -3.00 -17.09
C THR A 74 4.01 -2.53 -16.28
N GLN A 75 2.81 -2.61 -16.86
CA GLN A 75 1.58 -2.25 -16.14
C GLN A 75 1.36 -3.13 -14.90
N GLU A 76 1.80 -4.38 -14.92
CA GLU A 76 1.69 -5.32 -13.80
C GLU A 76 2.60 -4.92 -12.63
N ASP A 77 3.81 -4.41 -12.92
CA ASP A 77 4.72 -3.87 -11.91
C ASP A 77 4.09 -2.69 -11.18
N PHE A 78 3.43 -1.80 -11.93
CA PHE A 78 2.70 -0.67 -11.34
C PHE A 78 1.55 -1.10 -10.46
N PHE A 79 0.77 -2.12 -10.83
CA PHE A 79 -0.34 -2.60 -10.00
C PHE A 79 0.12 -3.24 -8.69
N THR A 80 1.30 -3.87 -8.70
CA THR A 80 1.87 -4.50 -7.50
C THR A 80 2.37 -3.48 -6.50
N GLU A 81 2.93 -2.35 -6.97
CA GLU A 81 3.46 -1.28 -6.10
C GLU A 81 2.54 -0.05 -5.97
N GLN A 82 1.37 -0.05 -6.63
CA GLN A 82 0.47 1.11 -6.67
C GLN A 82 -0.04 1.52 -5.29
N ASP A 83 -0.13 0.56 -4.37
CA ASP A 83 -0.72 0.78 -3.06
C ASP A 83 0.30 1.33 -2.06
N GLU A 84 1.59 1.02 -2.20
CA GLU A 84 2.59 1.29 -1.15
C GLU A 84 2.98 2.77 -1.08
N TYR A 85 3.10 3.45 -2.22
CA TYR A 85 3.38 4.89 -2.24
C TYR A 85 2.23 5.72 -1.63
N PRO A 86 0.96 5.58 -2.05
CA PRO A 86 -0.16 6.29 -1.44
C PRO A 86 -0.33 5.95 0.04
N LEU A 87 -0.16 4.69 0.45
CA LEU A 87 -0.23 4.30 1.85
C LEU A 87 0.89 4.93 2.70
N THR A 88 2.09 5.05 2.14
CA THR A 88 3.21 5.75 2.79
C THR A 88 2.93 7.24 2.93
N ALA A 89 2.44 7.89 1.86
CA ALA A 89 2.05 9.30 1.89
C ALA A 89 0.94 9.58 2.91
N TYR A 90 -0.10 8.74 2.94
CA TYR A 90 -1.17 8.81 3.92
C TYR A 90 -0.64 8.64 5.34
N SER A 91 0.18 7.61 5.55
CA SER A 91 0.72 7.30 6.87
C SER A 91 1.59 8.44 7.40
N LEU A 92 2.35 9.14 6.56
CA LEU A 92 3.30 10.16 7.00
C LEU A 92 2.73 11.56 7.18
N ALA A 93 1.43 11.76 6.92
CA ALA A 93 0.77 13.02 7.17
C ALA A 93 1.09 13.55 8.60
N PRO A 94 1.41 14.86 8.75
CA PRO A 94 1.29 15.93 7.75
C PRO A 94 2.51 16.11 6.83
N ARG A 95 3.51 15.22 6.86
CA ARG A 95 4.68 15.33 5.97
C ARG A 95 4.29 15.00 4.54
N MET A 96 4.83 15.76 3.59
CA MET A 96 4.64 15.52 2.16
C MET A 96 5.66 14.48 1.68
N VAL A 97 5.18 13.47 0.96
CA VAL A 97 6.01 12.48 0.29
C VAL A 97 6.07 12.82 -1.20
N GLN A 98 7.28 12.90 -1.75
CA GLN A 98 7.53 13.14 -3.16
C GLN A 98 8.33 11.97 -3.73
N ARG A 99 8.03 11.54 -4.95
CA ARG A 99 8.84 10.50 -5.61
C ARG A 99 10.22 11.05 -5.95
N GLY A 100 11.23 10.18 -5.86
CA GLY A 100 12.60 10.46 -6.25
C GLY A 100 13.57 10.70 -5.08
N LEU A 101 14.80 11.07 -5.45
CA LEU A 101 15.96 11.20 -4.57
C LEU A 101 16.34 12.67 -4.28
N GLU A 102 15.50 13.63 -4.68
CA GLU A 102 15.80 15.06 -4.67
C GLU A 102 15.72 15.68 -3.28
N GLN A 103 15.29 14.94 -2.26
CA GLN A 103 15.16 15.40 -0.87
C GLN A 103 16.32 14.91 -0.01
N GLU A 104 16.67 15.62 1.07
CA GLU A 104 17.75 15.19 1.98
C GLU A 104 17.38 13.86 2.64
N TRP A 105 16.11 13.72 3.04
CA TRP A 105 15.57 12.52 3.64
C TRP A 105 14.68 11.81 2.63
N VAL A 106 15.00 10.55 2.38
CA VAL A 106 14.31 9.71 1.40
C VAL A 106 13.90 8.41 2.09
N ILE A 107 12.72 7.93 1.76
CA ILE A 107 12.22 6.65 2.21
C ILE A 107 12.45 5.65 1.08
N GLY A 108 13.21 4.60 1.37
CA GLY A 108 13.38 3.47 0.47
C GLY A 108 12.41 2.36 0.86
N ASN A 109 11.72 1.79 -0.11
CA ASN A 109 10.90 0.59 0.07
C ASN A 109 11.36 -0.48 -0.91
N PHE A 110 12.26 -1.34 -0.45
CA PHE A 110 12.98 -2.29 -1.29
C PHE A 110 12.89 -3.70 -0.73
N THR A 111 12.49 -4.61 -1.60
CA THR A 111 12.63 -6.06 -1.42
C THR A 111 13.77 -6.62 -2.26
N ASN A 112 14.17 -5.90 -3.32
CA ASN A 112 15.25 -6.30 -4.21
C ASN A 112 16.61 -5.77 -3.72
N PRO A 113 17.61 -6.63 -3.43
CA PRO A 113 18.92 -6.20 -2.94
C PRO A 113 19.70 -5.30 -3.92
N ALA A 114 19.33 -5.28 -5.22
CA ALA A 114 19.94 -4.42 -6.23
C ALA A 114 19.69 -2.91 -6.00
N PHE A 115 18.85 -2.52 -5.04
CA PHE A 115 18.61 -1.11 -4.72
C PHE A 115 19.89 -0.36 -4.35
N ARG A 116 20.88 -1.05 -3.78
CA ARG A 116 22.17 -0.44 -3.39
C ARG A 116 22.93 0.08 -4.61
N ASP A 117 23.00 -0.73 -5.66
CA ASP A 117 23.65 -0.33 -6.92
C ASP A 117 22.92 0.88 -7.54
N TYR A 118 21.58 0.91 -7.46
CA TYR A 118 20.77 2.05 -7.89
C TYR A 118 21.10 3.32 -7.09
N LEU A 119 21.19 3.23 -5.75
CA LEU A 119 21.51 4.36 -4.90
C LEU A 119 22.95 4.85 -5.14
N ASP A 120 23.92 3.94 -5.21
CA ASP A 120 25.34 4.26 -5.43
C ASP A 120 25.54 4.97 -6.78
N ALA A 121 24.82 4.55 -7.82
CA ALA A 121 24.86 5.18 -9.14
C ALA A 121 24.23 6.58 -9.17
N ARG A 122 23.21 6.85 -8.36
CA ARG A 122 22.44 8.11 -8.38
C ARG A 122 22.87 9.11 -7.31
N LEU A 123 23.54 8.66 -6.26
CA LEU A 123 23.99 9.47 -5.13
C LEU A 123 25.52 9.42 -5.00
N PRO A 124 26.29 9.97 -5.96
CA PRO A 124 27.75 9.86 -5.97
C PRO A 124 28.44 10.57 -4.79
N ALA A 125 27.78 11.52 -4.15
CA ALA A 125 28.24 12.16 -2.92
C ALA A 125 28.08 11.26 -1.67
N GLY A 126 27.41 10.11 -1.82
CA GLY A 126 27.12 9.15 -0.77
C GLY A 126 25.80 9.40 -0.04
N TYR A 127 25.44 8.45 0.81
CA TYR A 127 24.25 8.48 1.64
C TYR A 127 24.48 7.68 2.92
N ASP A 128 23.71 8.00 3.96
CA ASP A 128 23.57 7.16 5.14
C ASP A 128 22.30 6.34 5.01
N LEU A 129 22.38 5.05 5.33
CA LEU A 129 21.27 4.11 5.23
C LEU A 129 20.95 3.53 6.61
N GLN A 130 19.70 3.65 7.02
CA GLN A 130 19.17 3.01 8.22
C GLN A 130 18.02 2.09 7.84
N GLU A 131 18.15 0.79 8.11
CA GLU A 131 17.04 -0.14 7.99
C GLU A 131 16.05 0.07 9.14
N VAL A 132 14.77 0.25 8.78
CA VAL A 132 13.65 0.41 9.72
C VAL A 132 12.89 -0.92 9.89
N GLY A 133 12.99 -1.79 8.89
CA GLY A 133 12.40 -3.13 8.85
C GLY A 133 11.36 -3.28 7.74
N PHE A 134 10.99 -4.52 7.42
CA PHE A 134 10.00 -4.85 6.37
C PHE A 134 10.37 -4.30 4.98
N GLY A 135 11.66 -4.24 4.64
CA GLY A 135 12.12 -3.63 3.37
C GLY A 135 12.10 -2.10 3.37
N ILE A 136 11.75 -1.46 4.49
CA ILE A 136 11.74 0.00 4.61
C ILE A 136 13.07 0.50 5.15
N TYR A 137 13.61 1.49 4.46
CA TYR A 137 14.86 2.16 4.77
C TYR A 137 14.64 3.66 4.90
N LEU A 138 15.31 4.27 5.86
CA LEU A 138 15.50 5.70 5.93
C LEU A 138 16.87 6.02 5.33
N ILE A 139 16.87 6.82 4.27
CA ILE A 139 18.06 7.23 3.53
C ILE A 139 18.28 8.70 3.79
N ARG A 140 19.49 9.06 4.20
CA ARG A 140 19.94 10.45 4.28
C ARG A 140 20.94 10.72 3.17
N VAL A 141 20.53 11.49 2.18
CA VAL A 141 21.35 11.85 1.03
C VAL A 141 22.39 12.89 1.47
N ARG A 142 23.68 12.61 1.21
CA ARG A 142 24.73 13.62 1.39
C ARG A 142 24.75 14.52 0.16
N ARG A 143 24.82 15.83 0.40
CA ARG A 143 24.96 16.81 -0.69
C ARG A 143 26.33 17.47 -0.62
N PRO A 144 26.93 17.78 -1.77
CA PRO A 144 28.18 18.54 -1.83
C PRO A 144 28.04 19.96 -1.28
#